data_AF-A0A0U9H2W4-F1
#
_entry.id   AF-A0A0U9H2W4-F1
#
_cell.length_a   1.000
_cell.length_b   1.000
_cell.length_c   1.000
_cell.angle_alpha   90.00
_cell.angle_beta   90.00
_cell.angle_gamma   90.00
#
_symmetry.space_group_name_H-M   'P 1'
#
loop_
_entity.id
_entity.type
_entity.pdbx_description
1 polymer ?
#
loop_
_entity_poly.entity_id
_entity_poly.type
_entity_poly.pdbx_seq_one_letter_code
_entity_poly.pdbx_strand_id
1 'polypeptide(L)'
;MPKNEYLNGRKTVGKEEIQPAIIEFMRQKGEGVEVSHEEISDFIYNKFGIRFGEINNVMWGLRKDDKRVVKGKQGYSKLVE
;
A
#
# COMPACT_ATOMS: atom_id res chain seq x y z
N MET A 1 14.94 -10.98 14.57
CA MET A 1 13.49 -10.74 14.51
C MET A 1 13.17 -10.12 13.15
N PRO A 2 12.42 -10.79 12.25
CA PRO A 2 12.04 -10.17 10.99
C PRO A 2 11.02 -9.06 11.29
N LYS A 3 11.28 -7.88 10.74
CA LYS A 3 10.78 -6.60 11.26
C LYS A 3 9.36 -6.22 10.82
N ASN A 4 8.59 -7.13 10.21
CA ASN A 4 7.36 -6.77 9.47
C ASN A 4 6.20 -7.77 9.66
N GLU A 5 6.00 -8.33 10.86
CA GLU A 5 4.87 -9.23 11.13
C GLU A 5 3.75 -8.47 11.86
N TYR A 6 2.66 -8.17 11.14
CA TYR A 6 1.47 -7.53 11.72
C TYR A 6 0.44 -8.61 12.06
N LEU A 7 0.34 -8.95 13.36
CA LEU A 7 -0.55 -9.98 13.89
C LEU A 7 -1.97 -9.42 14.09
N ASN A 8 -2.90 -9.82 13.23
CA ASN A 8 -4.31 -9.98 13.60
C ASN A 8 -4.68 -11.45 13.33
N GLY A 9 -5.34 -12.10 14.28
CA GLY A 9 -5.41 -13.56 14.40
C GLY A 9 -5.55 -14.36 13.08
N ARG A 10 -4.57 -15.24 12.85
CA ARG A 10 -4.51 -16.35 11.86
C ARG A 10 -4.02 -16.11 10.42
N LYS A 11 -3.50 -14.94 10.06
CA LYS A 11 -2.65 -14.85 8.85
C LYS A 11 -1.59 -13.77 9.01
N THR A 12 -0.32 -14.17 9.07
CA THR A 12 0.80 -13.22 8.94
C THR A 12 0.81 -12.74 7.49
N VAL A 13 0.20 -11.58 7.23
CA VAL A 13 0.25 -10.96 5.91
C VAL A 13 1.48 -10.07 5.87
N GLY A 14 2.51 -10.53 5.15
CA GLY A 14 3.77 -9.83 5.01
C GLY A 14 3.73 -8.70 3.97
N LYS A 15 4.81 -7.94 3.89
CA LYS A 15 4.98 -6.91 2.84
C LYS A 15 4.87 -7.50 1.43
N GLU A 16 5.29 -8.75 1.25
CA GLU A 16 5.22 -9.50 0.00
C GLU A 16 3.80 -9.78 -0.49
N GLU A 17 2.80 -9.75 0.38
CA GLU A 17 1.38 -9.88 -0.01
C GLU A 17 0.71 -8.51 -0.16
N ILE A 18 1.04 -7.55 0.72
CA ILE A 18 0.39 -6.23 0.75
C ILE A 18 0.86 -5.35 -0.40
N GLN A 19 2.17 -5.27 -0.68
CA GLN A 19 2.70 -4.37 -1.70
C GLN A 19 2.16 -4.68 -3.11
N PRO A 20 2.16 -5.95 -3.59
CA PRO A 20 1.58 -6.27 -4.89
C PRO A 20 0.09 -5.96 -4.96
N ALA A 21 -0.66 -6.19 -3.88
CA ALA A 21 -2.08 -5.90 -3.82
C ALA A 21 -2.37 -4.39 -3.91
N ILE A 22 -1.54 -3.54 -3.28
CA ILE A 22 -1.65 -2.08 -3.43
C ILE A 22 -1.37 -1.67 -4.87
N ILE A 23 -0.32 -2.23 -5.50
CA ILE A 23 0.01 -1.93 -6.90
C ILE A 23 -1.13 -2.33 -7.83
N GLU A 24 -1.69 -3.53 -7.66
CA GLU A 24 -2.83 -4.00 -8.45
C GLU A 24 -4.06 -3.09 -8.27
N PHE A 25 -4.35 -2.68 -7.02
CA PHE A 25 -5.41 -1.71 -6.73
C PHE A 25 -5.17 -0.37 -7.44
N MET A 26 -3.95 0.17 -7.40
CA MET A 26 -3.60 1.40 -8.10
C MET A 26 -3.72 1.24 -9.62
N ARG A 27 -3.34 0.08 -10.16
CA ARG A 27 -3.50 -0.22 -11.59
C ARG A 27 -4.98 -0.29 -11.99
N GLN A 28 -5.84 -0.87 -11.16
CA GLN A 28 -7.29 -0.92 -11.39
C GLN A 28 -7.94 0.47 -11.38
N LYS A 29 -7.39 1.42 -10.62
CA LYS A 29 -7.82 2.83 -10.63
C LYS A 29 -7.44 3.57 -11.92
N GLY A 30 -6.42 3.08 -12.62
CA GLY A 30 -5.92 3.65 -13.87
C GLY A 30 -4.49 4.14 -13.75
N GLU A 31 -3.74 4.01 -14.83
CA GLU A 31 -2.37 4.49 -14.90
C GLU A 31 -2.30 6.03 -14.82
N GLY A 32 -1.33 6.56 -14.08
CA GLY A 32 -1.18 8.00 -13.85
C GLY A 32 -2.22 8.61 -12.92
N VAL A 33 -3.24 7.86 -12.49
CA VAL A 33 -4.27 8.32 -11.56
C VAL A 33 -3.70 8.44 -10.15
N GLU A 34 -3.96 9.58 -9.52
CA GLU A 34 -3.60 9.80 -8.12
C GLU A 34 -4.61 9.09 -7.20
N VAL A 35 -4.10 8.18 -6.38
CA VAL A 35 -4.87 7.45 -5.37
C VAL A 35 -4.51 7.99 -4.00
N SER A 36 -5.51 8.31 -3.19
CA SER A 36 -5.28 8.82 -1.83
C SER A 36 -4.75 7.72 -0.90
N HIS A 37 -3.95 8.11 0.09
CA HIS A 37 -3.47 7.18 1.12
C HIS A 37 -4.61 6.66 1.99
N GLU A 38 -5.68 7.45 2.15
CA GLU A 38 -6.91 7.01 2.84
C GLU A 38 -7.59 5.89 2.06
N GLU A 39 -7.79 6.03 0.74
CA GLU A 39 -8.34 4.95 -0.09
C GLU A 39 -7.47 3.68 -0.06
N ILE A 40 -6.14 3.84 -0.08
CA ILE A 40 -5.22 2.70 0.03
C ILE A 40 -5.34 2.05 1.41
N SER A 41 -5.43 2.84 2.47
CA SER A 41 -5.64 2.34 3.83
C SER A 41 -6.96 1.58 3.97
N ASP A 42 -8.05 2.11 3.41
CA ASP A 42 -9.36 1.46 3.42
C ASP A 42 -9.35 0.17 2.58
N PHE A 43 -8.69 0.19 1.42
CA PHE A 43 -8.47 -1.02 0.63
C PHE A 43 -7.73 -2.10 1.42
N ILE A 44 -6.62 -1.74 2.09
CA ILE A 44 -5.85 -2.68 2.91
C ILE A 44 -6.71 -3.22 4.05
N TYR A 45 -7.47 -2.37 4.73
CA TYR A 45 -8.35 -2.79 5.81
C TYR A 45 -9.44 -3.75 5.31
N ASN A 46 -10.07 -3.43 4.19
CA ASN A 46 -11.13 -4.26 3.61
C ASN A 46 -10.59 -5.61 3.09
N LYS A 47 -9.38 -5.64 2.52
CA LYS A 47 -8.80 -6.85 1.92
C LYS A 47 -8.08 -7.75 2.94
N PHE A 48 -7.41 -7.15 3.92
CA PHE A 48 -6.52 -7.86 4.85
C PHE A 48 -6.93 -7.74 6.32
N GLY A 49 -7.89 -6.89 6.67
CA GLY A 49 -8.27 -6.62 8.06
C GLY A 49 -7.21 -5.86 8.86
N ILE A 50 -6.29 -5.17 8.16
CA ILE A 50 -5.15 -4.45 8.75
C ILE A 50 -5.38 -2.96 8.64
N ARG A 51 -5.22 -2.24 9.76
CA ARG A 51 -5.21 -0.77 9.77
C ARG A 51 -3.84 -0.26 10.17
N PHE A 52 -3.19 0.45 9.26
CA PHE A 52 -1.90 1.07 9.53
C PHE A 52 -2.10 2.43 10.19
N GLY A 53 -1.52 2.63 11.38
CA GLY A 53 -1.49 3.96 12.01
C GLY A 53 -0.69 4.98 11.18
N GLU A 54 0.31 4.51 10.44
CA GLU A 54 1.22 5.33 9.64
C GLU A 54 1.24 4.86 8.18
N ILE A 55 0.14 5.06 7.45
CA ILE A 55 0.05 4.67 6.03
C ILE A 55 1.13 5.34 5.17
N ASN A 56 1.58 6.55 5.56
CA ASN A 56 2.67 7.25 4.91
C ASN A 56 3.98 6.43 4.88
N ASN A 57 4.28 5.69 5.96
CA ASN A 57 5.47 4.84 6.05
C ASN A 57 5.35 3.61 5.14
N VAL A 58 4.16 3.03 5.05
CA VAL A 58 3.87 1.92 4.11
C VAL A 58 4.09 2.40 2.67
N MET A 59 3.51 3.55 2.31
CA MET A 59 3.66 4.11 0.98
C MET A 59 5.11 4.55 0.68
N TRP A 60 5.84 5.02 1.69
CA TRP A 60 7.27 5.31 1.53
C TRP A 60 8.10 4.04 1.26
N GLY A 61 7.83 2.95 1.99
CA GLY A 61 8.44 1.65 1.73
C GLY A 61 8.10 1.12 0.33
N LEU A 62 6.82 1.20 -0.06
CA LEU A 62 6.38 0.77 -1.38
C LEU A 62 7.10 1.52 -2.52
N ARG A 63 7.25 2.85 -2.43
CA ARG A 63 8.00 3.65 -3.43
C ARG A 63 9.51 3.36 -3.43
N LYS A 64 10.04 2.92 -2.30
CA LYS A 64 11.45 2.53 -2.21
C LYS A 64 11.66 1.22 -2.96
N ASP A 65 10.75 0.27 -2.77
CA ASP A 65 10.81 -1.09 -3.30
C ASP A 65 10.34 -1.18 -4.76
N ASP A 66 9.38 -0.35 -5.18
CA ASP A 66 8.86 -0.29 -6.56
C ASP A 66 8.88 1.16 -7.11
N LYS A 67 9.72 1.38 -8.13
CA LYS A 67 9.92 2.70 -8.76
C LYS A 67 8.74 3.16 -9.61
N ARG A 68 7.81 2.27 -9.96
CA ARG A 68 6.58 2.61 -10.67
C ARG A 68 5.60 3.37 -9.79
N VAL A 69 5.69 3.18 -8.48
CA VAL A 69 4.88 3.95 -7.54
C VAL A 69 5.61 5.25 -7.25
N VAL A 70 5.00 6.37 -7.60
CA VAL A 70 5.57 7.70 -7.38
C VAL A 70 4.70 8.54 -6.47
N LYS A 71 5.32 9.52 -5.82
CA LYS A 71 4.62 10.47 -4.95
C LYS A 71 3.74 11.38 -5.82
N GLY A 72 2.46 11.48 -5.48
CA GLY A 72 1.55 12.47 -6.04
C GLY A 72 1.50 13.74 -5.18
N LYS A 73 0.35 14.42 -5.18
CA LYS A 73 0.05 15.47 -4.20
C LYS A 73 0.10 14.96 -2.76
N GLN A 74 0.09 15.87 -1.79
CA GLN A 74 0.17 15.53 -0.36
C GLN A 74 -0.94 14.53 0.03
N GLY A 75 -0.54 13.37 0.55
CA GLY A 75 -1.46 12.28 0.92
C GLY A 75 -1.86 11.37 -0.25
N TYR A 76 -1.19 11.44 -1.40
CA TYR A 76 -1.53 10.67 -2.60
C TYR A 76 -0.30 9.99 -3.21
N SER A 77 -0.53 8.96 -4.00
CA SER A 77 0.48 8.31 -4.83
C SER A 77 -0.15 7.85 -6.14
N LYS A 78 0.66 7.72 -7.18
CA LYS A 78 0.21 7.26 -8.49
C LYS A 78 1.14 6.18 -9.01
N LEU A 79 0.60 5.32 -9.87
CA LEU A 79 1.35 4.31 -10.58
C LEU A 79 1.71 4.87 -11.96
N VAL A 80 2.99 4.82 -12.33
CA VAL A 80 3.50 5.14 -13.66
C VAL A 80 4.13 3.85 -14.21
N GLU A 81 3.57 3.30 -15.28
CA GLU A 81 4.05 2.06 -15.91
C GLU A 81 4.65 2.34 -17.29
#